data_AF-T2JU96-F1
#
_entry.id   AF-T2JU96-F1
#
_cell.length_a   1.000
_cell.length_b   1.000
_cell.length_c   1.000
_cell.angle_alpha   90.00
_cell.angle_beta   90.00
_cell.angle_gamma   90.00
#
_symmetry.space_group_name_H-M   'P 1'
#
loop_
_entity.id
_entity.type
_entity.pdbx_description
1 polymer ?
#
loop_
_entity_poly.entity_id
_entity_poly.type
_entity_poly.pdbx_seq_one_letter_code
_entity_poly.pdbx_strand_id
1 'polypeptide(L)' 'MVIGTPAGFIGADVAKERLNDAQIPHITVNGRKGSAVVAAAIVNGLLDLAWQAYGQSESGAR' A
#
# COMPACT_ATOMS: atom_id res chain seq x y z
N MET A 1 -3.20 8.09 -4.40
CA MET A 1 -2.65 6.72 -4.37
C MET A 1 -3.71 5.78 -3.83
N VAL A 2 -3.79 4.55 -4.36
CA VAL A 2 -4.76 3.52 -3.93
C VAL A 2 -4.04 2.29 -3.37
N ILE A 3 -4.52 1.71 -2.28
CA ILE A 3 -4.00 0.44 -1.74
C ILE A 3 -5.10 -0.61 -1.87
N GLY A 4 -4.92 -1.55 -2.79
CA GLY A 4 -5.86 -2.64 -3.06
C GLY A 4 -5.31 -3.97 -2.58
N THR A 5 -5.88 -4.55 -1.52
CA THR A 5 -5.48 -5.88 -1.01
C THR A 5 -6.63 -6.90 -1.03
N PRO A 6 -7.38 -7.05 -2.15
CA PRO A 6 -8.50 -7.96 -2.19
C PRO A 6 -8.02 -9.41 -2.01
N ALA A 7 -8.61 -10.08 -1.02
CA ALA A 7 -8.47 -11.51 -0.81
C ALA A 7 -9.54 -12.24 -1.61
N GLY A 8 -9.19 -13.33 -2.27
CA GLY A 8 -10.20 -14.13 -2.95
C GLY A 8 -9.66 -14.96 -4.09
N PHE A 9 -10.47 -15.94 -4.47
CA PHE A 9 -10.20 -16.86 -5.57
C PHE A 9 -10.96 -16.47 -6.85
N ILE A 10 -12.02 -15.67 -6.73
CA ILE A 10 -12.90 -15.24 -7.83
C ILE A 10 -12.95 -13.72 -7.85
N GLY A 11 -12.65 -13.09 -8.98
CA GLY A 11 -12.76 -11.63 -9.19
C GLY A 11 -11.64 -10.78 -8.59
N ALA A 12 -10.83 -11.32 -7.66
CA ALA A 12 -9.66 -10.63 -7.12
C ALA A 12 -8.63 -10.28 -8.21
N ASP A 13 -8.43 -11.18 -9.19
CA ASP A 13 -7.51 -10.94 -10.30
C ASP A 13 -8.05 -9.86 -11.26
N VAL A 14 -9.35 -9.87 -11.56
CA VAL A 14 -10.01 -8.84 -12.40
C VAL A 14 -9.92 -7.46 -11.76
N ALA A 15 -10.11 -7.36 -10.44
CA ALA A 15 -9.96 -6.10 -9.73
C ALA A 15 -8.50 -5.57 -9.79
N LYS A 16 -7.51 -6.47 -9.80
CA LYS A 16 -6.09 -6.12 -9.91
C LYS A 16 -5.71 -5.70 -11.32
N GLU A 17 -6.18 -6.41 -12.33
CA GLU A 17 -6.00 -6.01 -13.74
C GLU A 17 -6.54 -4.62 -14.00
N ARG A 18 -7.78 -4.33 -13.56
CA ARG A 18 -8.36 -2.99 -13.69
C ARG A 18 -7.55 -1.91 -12.96
N LEU A 19 -6.97 -2.25 -11.82
CA LEU A 19 -6.13 -1.31 -11.07
C LEU A 19 -4.77 -1.10 -11.73
N ASN A 20 -4.20 -2.14 -12.34
CA ASN A 20 -2.98 -2.07 -13.16
C ASN A 20 -3.18 -1.24 -14.42
N ASP A 21 -4.34 -1.36 -15.05
CA ASP A 21 -4.72 -0.57 -16.24
C ASP A 21 -5.05 0.89 -15.87
N ALA A 22 -5.38 1.16 -14.60
CA ALA A 22 -5.63 2.51 -14.14
C ALA A 22 -4.31 3.30 -14.09
N GLN A 23 -4.28 4.48 -14.73
CA GLN A 23 -3.14 5.41 -14.68
C GLN A 23 -3.04 6.17 -13.35
N ILE A 24 -3.32 5.49 -12.24
CA ILE A 24 -3.23 6.05 -10.89
C ILE A 24 -2.16 5.28 -10.09
N PRO A 25 -1.32 5.96 -9.30
CA PRO A 25 -0.38 5.28 -8.43
C PRO A 25 -1.12 4.37 -7.45
N HIS A 26 -0.71 3.10 -7.39
CA HIS A 26 -1.34 2.12 -6.52
C HIS A 26 -0.36 1.08 -6.00
N ILE A 27 -0.75 0.41 -4.91
CA ILE A 27 -0.06 -0.74 -4.34
C ILE A 27 -1.07 -1.87 -4.25
N THR A 28 -0.69 -3.06 -4.74
CA THR A 28 -1.51 -4.28 -4.67
C THR A 28 -0.66 -5.50 -4.35
N VAL A 29 -1.30 -6.57 -3.85
CA VAL A 29 -0.65 -7.84 -3.56
C VAL A 29 -0.93 -8.83 -4.68
N ASN A 30 0.12 -9.41 -5.27
CA ASN A 30 -0.01 -10.40 -6.34
C ASN A 30 -0.58 -11.73 -5.83
N GLY A 31 -1.39 -12.39 -6.68
CA GLY A 31 -2.02 -13.68 -6.38
C GLY A 31 -3.30 -13.55 -5.55
N ARG A 32 -3.70 -14.61 -4.84
CA ARG A 32 -5.02 -14.67 -4.17
C ARG A 32 -5.02 -14.19 -2.71
N LYS A 33 -3.84 -13.84 -2.18
CA LYS A 33 -3.65 -13.40 -0.80
C LYS A 33 -3.93 -11.91 -0.68
N GLY A 34 -4.61 -11.53 0.39
CA GLY A 34 -4.96 -10.16 0.70
C GLY A 34 -5.76 -10.11 2.00
N SER A 35 -5.86 -8.95 2.62
CA SER A 35 -6.79 -8.65 3.72
C SER A 35 -6.70 -7.16 4.07
N ALA A 36 -7.65 -6.69 4.87
CA ALA A 36 -7.58 -5.35 5.47
C ALA A 36 -6.32 -5.18 6.35
N VAL A 37 -5.87 -6.24 7.03
CA VAL A 37 -4.65 -6.22 7.85
C VAL A 37 -3.42 -5.92 6.98
N VAL A 38 -3.33 -6.51 5.79
CA VAL A 38 -2.24 -6.23 4.86
C VAL A 38 -2.29 -4.78 4.37
N ALA A 39 -3.48 -4.23 4.07
CA ALA A 39 -3.61 -2.83 3.70
C ALA A 39 -3.13 -1.89 4.82
N ALA A 40 -3.55 -2.15 6.06
CA ALA A 40 -3.12 -1.36 7.22
C ALA A 40 -1.59 -1.45 7.42
N ALA A 41 -0.98 -2.62 7.25
CA ALA A 41 0.46 -2.78 7.34
C ALA A 41 1.22 -1.99 6.25
N ILE A 42 0.69 -1.94 5.02
CA ILE A 42 1.27 -1.12 3.94
C ILE A 42 1.21 0.36 4.31
N VAL A 43 0.07 0.84 4.83
CA VAL A 43 -0.07 2.23 5.28
C VAL A 43 0.93 2.55 6.39
N ASN A 44 1.05 1.69 7.39
CA ASN A 44 2.00 1.88 8.49
C ASN A 44 3.45 1.94 7.99
N GLY A 45 3.85 1.03 7.09
CA GLY A 45 5.19 1.05 6.51
C GLY A 45 5.46 2.33 5.69
N LEU A 46 4.46 2.86 4.99
CA LEU A 46 4.59 4.15 4.29
C LEU A 46 4.73 5.33 5.25
N LEU A 47 4.01 5.32 6.38
CA LEU A 47 4.16 6.33 7.43
C LEU A 47 5.57 6.28 8.04
N ASP A 48 6.08 5.08 8.32
CA ASP A 48 7.44 4.91 8.85
C ASP A 48 8.49 5.43 7.86
N LEU A 49 8.35 5.14 6.57
CA LEU A 49 9.23 5.66 5.52
C LEU A 49 9.14 7.19 5.41
N ALA A 50 7.94 7.75 5.48
CA ALA A 50 7.76 9.21 5.47
C ALA A 50 8.42 9.85 6.71
N TRP A 51 8.27 9.23 7.89
CA TRP A 51 8.91 9.72 9.10
C TRP A 51 10.43 9.65 9.02
N GLN A 52 11.00 8.59 8.45
CA GLN A 52 12.45 8.50 8.24
C GLN A 52 12.97 9.55 7.26
N ALA A 53 12.20 9.85 6.21
CA ALA A 53 12.58 10.83 5.19
C ALA A 53 12.42 12.29 5.66
N TYR A 54 11.40 12.59 6.45
CA TYR A 54 11.02 13.97 6.81
C TYR A 54 11.15 14.31 8.32
N GLY A 55 11.09 13.31 9.20
CA GLY A 55 11.10 13.48 10.65
C GLY A 55 12.48 13.77 11.25
N GLN A 56 13.55 13.78 10.45
CA GLN A 56 14.91 14.12 10.92
C GLN A 56 15.20 15.63 10.95
N SER A 57 14.24 16.50 10.63
CA SER A 57 14.46 17.96 10.66
C SER A 57 14.43 18.60 12.05
N GLU A 58 14.00 17.88 13.11
CA GLU A 58 13.81 18.46 14.46
C GLU A 58 14.81 18.02 15.53
N SER A 59 15.81 17.18 15.22
CA SER A 59 16.76 16.69 16.25
C SER A 59 18.17 17.31 16.19
N GLY A 60 18.31 18.48 15.54
CA GLY A 60 19.56 19.25 15.48
C GLY A 60 19.74 20.29 16.60
N ALA A 61 18.86 20.34 17.59
CA ALA A 61 18.94 21.28 18.71
C ALA A 61 18.85 20.54 20.05
N ARG A 62 19.91 19.81 20.41
CA ARG A 62 20.25 19.45 21.80
C ARG A 62 21.71 19.05 21.90
#